data_AF-V9IM48-F1
#
_entry.id   AF-V9IM48-F1
#
_cell.length_a   1.000
_cell.length_b   1.000
_cell.length_c   1.000
_cell.angle_alpha   90.00
_cell.angle_beta   90.00
_cell.angle_gamma   90.00
#
_symmetry.space_group_name_H-M   'P 1'
#
loop_
_entity.id
_entity.type
_entity.pdbx_description
1 polymer ?
#
loop_
_entity_poly.entity_id
_entity_poly.type
_entity_poly.pdbx_seq_one_letter_code
_entity_poly.pdbx_strand_id
1 'polypeptide(L)'
;MNIFGLTHSSGGLLSMVNEGYPNSNSSQFIITISATSHLDNTNVVFGKVLKGMGVVLEVSQIRTVNDIPVEKIYIIDCGELKGDQNWGMEENDGTDDVFTPWPEDWNYSRHIKQLDYKYMMEVIKKIKDSGNYYFLRKNYVDAGRKYKKALRYYKWMIKTIDISNSNELMMNIKSDSIT
;
A
#
# COMPACT_ATOMS: atom_id res chain seq x y z
N MET A 1 21.08 20.56 -16.45
CA MET A 1 20.43 20.00 -15.25
C MET A 1 20.55 18.49 -15.35
N ASN A 2 21.11 17.79 -14.37
CA ASN A 2 21.33 16.35 -14.47
C ASN A 2 20.00 15.63 -14.19
N ILE A 3 19.31 15.20 -15.25
CA ILE A 3 17.93 14.67 -15.19
C ILE A 3 17.90 13.26 -14.53
N PHE A 4 19.04 12.58 -14.44
CA PHE A 4 19.19 11.24 -13.84
C PHE A 4 19.69 11.26 -12.39
N GLY A 5 19.36 12.29 -11.62
CA GLY A 5 19.80 12.39 -10.21
C GLY A 5 19.18 11.35 -9.28
N LEU A 6 18.10 10.69 -9.70
CA LEU A 6 17.37 9.68 -8.93
C LEU A 6 17.53 8.30 -9.58
N THR A 7 17.77 7.28 -8.76
CA THR A 7 17.92 5.88 -9.18
C THR A 7 16.73 5.03 -8.75
N HIS A 8 16.52 3.91 -9.43
CA HIS A 8 15.45 2.94 -9.17
C HIS A 8 15.79 2.03 -7.98
N SER A 9 16.11 2.65 -6.84
CA SER A 9 16.67 2.01 -5.65
C SER A 9 15.66 1.24 -4.80
N SER A 10 14.36 1.39 -5.03
CA SER A 10 13.31 0.76 -4.23
C SER A 10 12.01 0.59 -5.00
N GLY A 11 11.06 -0.14 -4.40
CA GLY A 11 9.67 -0.20 -4.88
C GLY A 11 8.91 1.11 -4.63
N GLY A 12 7.90 1.34 -5.45
CA GLY A 12 7.02 2.50 -5.40
C GLY A 12 7.56 3.73 -6.15
N LEU A 13 8.64 3.62 -6.92
CA LEU A 13 9.15 4.74 -7.71
C LEU A 13 8.40 4.86 -9.04
N LEU A 14 8.07 6.08 -9.44
CA LEU A 14 7.45 6.40 -10.71
C LEU A 14 8.55 6.76 -11.72
N SER A 15 8.54 6.13 -12.89
CA SER A 15 9.57 6.29 -13.91
C SER A 15 8.97 6.40 -15.32
N MET A 16 9.59 7.19 -16.19
CA MET A 16 9.15 7.37 -17.59
C MET A 16 9.56 6.19 -18.46
N VAL A 17 8.65 5.73 -19.32
CA VAL A 17 8.99 4.85 -20.44
C VAL A 17 9.44 5.71 -21.62
N ASN A 18 10.43 5.21 -22.36
CA ASN A 18 10.97 5.82 -23.56
C ASN A 18 11.11 4.78 -24.69
N GLU A 19 11.45 5.23 -25.89
CA GLU A 19 11.56 4.38 -27.09
C GLU A 19 12.96 3.74 -27.25
N GLY A 20 13.79 3.73 -26.20
CA GLY A 20 15.14 3.19 -26.23
C GLY A 20 16.21 4.17 -26.74
N TYR A 21 15.84 5.44 -26.98
CA TYR A 21 16.78 6.51 -27.33
C TYR A 21 16.49 7.81 -26.56
N PRO A 22 17.48 8.71 -26.40
CA PRO A 22 17.31 9.92 -25.59
C PRO A 22 16.18 10.83 -26.06
N ASN A 23 15.52 11.51 -25.12
CA ASN A 23 14.45 12.49 -25.38
C ASN A 23 13.20 11.93 -26.09
N SER A 24 12.85 10.66 -25.84
CA SER A 24 11.67 9.99 -26.41
C SER A 24 10.60 9.65 -25.36
N ASN A 25 10.51 10.42 -24.28
CA ASN A 25 9.48 10.25 -23.27
C ASN A 25 8.11 10.73 -23.82
N SER A 26 7.07 9.96 -23.53
CA SER A 26 5.68 10.33 -23.84
C SER A 26 4.83 10.24 -22.56
N SER A 27 3.66 9.61 -22.59
CA SER A 27 2.74 9.47 -21.45
C SER A 27 2.86 8.13 -20.71
N GLN A 28 3.63 7.18 -21.24
CA GLN A 28 3.82 5.88 -20.61
C GLN A 28 4.74 5.99 -19.39
N PHE A 29 4.34 5.37 -18.29
CA PHE A 29 5.10 5.35 -17.05
C PHE A 29 5.08 3.97 -16.39
N ILE A 30 6.06 3.75 -15.51
CA ILE A 30 6.26 2.56 -14.70
C ILE A 30 6.06 2.93 -13.24
N ILE A 31 5.49 2.00 -12.45
CA ILE A 31 5.61 2.01 -11.00
C ILE A 31 6.43 0.78 -10.60
N THR A 32 7.57 0.99 -9.96
CA THR A 32 8.42 -0.14 -9.53
C THR A 32 7.79 -0.89 -8.36
N ILE A 33 7.99 -2.21 -8.29
CA ILE A 33 7.60 -3.02 -7.11
C ILE A 33 8.81 -3.41 -6.25
N SER A 34 10.02 -3.25 -6.79
CA SER A 34 11.30 -3.51 -6.15
C SER A 34 12.39 -2.62 -6.77
N ALA A 35 13.61 -2.69 -6.26
CA ALA A 35 14.76 -2.05 -6.90
C ALA A 35 14.96 -2.60 -8.32
N THR A 36 15.25 -1.73 -9.28
CA THR A 36 15.34 -2.03 -10.72
C THR A 36 16.50 -1.27 -11.37
N SER A 37 17.72 -1.51 -10.91
CA SER A 37 18.94 -0.77 -11.33
C SER A 37 19.27 -0.84 -12.83
N HIS A 38 18.72 -1.82 -13.56
CA HIS A 38 18.88 -1.89 -15.02
C HIS A 38 18.17 -0.76 -15.78
N LEU A 39 17.28 -0.02 -15.10
CA LEU A 39 16.61 1.17 -15.64
C LEU A 39 17.36 2.48 -15.28
N ASP A 40 18.45 2.41 -14.51
CA ASP A 40 19.20 3.59 -14.11
C ASP A 40 19.93 4.21 -15.31
N ASN A 41 19.90 5.54 -15.38
CA ASN A 41 20.47 6.35 -16.47
C ASN A 41 19.80 6.14 -17.85
N THR A 42 18.83 5.24 -17.97
CA THR A 42 18.03 5.02 -19.18
C THR A 42 16.62 5.57 -19.00
N ASN A 43 15.98 5.29 -17.87
CA ASN A 43 14.64 5.77 -17.55
C ASN A 43 14.70 6.84 -16.46
N VAL A 44 13.87 7.88 -16.59
CA VAL A 44 13.85 9.01 -15.65
C VAL A 44 12.88 8.72 -14.52
N VAL A 45 13.38 8.65 -13.28
CA VAL A 45 12.54 8.64 -12.07
C VAL A 45 12.02 10.06 -11.82
N PHE A 46 10.70 10.19 -11.66
CA PHE A 46 10.04 11.50 -11.46
C PHE A 46 9.13 11.56 -10.24
N GLY A 47 8.89 10.45 -9.53
CA GLY A 47 8.00 10.46 -8.37
C GLY A 47 8.09 9.20 -7.52
N LYS A 48 7.27 9.17 -6.47
CA LYS A 48 7.13 8.01 -5.56
C LYS A 48 5.69 7.88 -5.07
N VAL A 49 5.21 6.65 -4.99
CA VAL A 49 3.94 6.28 -4.35
C VAL A 49 4.04 6.60 -2.85
N LEU A 50 3.19 7.51 -2.39
CA LEU A 50 3.08 7.86 -0.97
C LEU A 50 1.98 7.09 -0.24
N LYS A 51 0.91 6.74 -0.97
CA LYS A 51 -0.28 6.03 -0.51
C LYS A 51 -0.75 5.05 -1.57
N GLY A 52 -1.35 3.93 -1.16
CA GLY A 52 -1.92 2.95 -2.09
C GLY A 52 -0.90 1.99 -2.70
N MET A 53 0.28 1.82 -2.11
CA MET A 53 1.26 0.81 -2.58
C MET A 53 0.68 -0.61 -2.54
N GLY A 54 -0.27 -0.87 -1.64
CA GLY A 54 -1.01 -2.12 -1.61
C GLY A 54 -1.81 -2.42 -2.89
N VAL A 55 -2.35 -1.39 -3.56
CA VAL A 55 -3.01 -1.52 -4.87
C VAL A 55 -2.00 -1.92 -5.94
N VAL A 56 -0.84 -1.25 -5.96
CA VAL A 56 0.24 -1.52 -6.92
C VAL A 56 0.70 -2.97 -6.80
N LEU A 57 0.86 -3.46 -5.56
CA LEU A 57 1.24 -4.84 -5.31
C LEU A 57 0.13 -5.83 -5.72
N GLU A 58 -1.15 -5.51 -5.48
CA GLU A 58 -2.26 -6.34 -5.94
C GLU A 58 -2.30 -6.45 -7.47
N VAL A 59 -2.10 -5.32 -8.18
CA VAL A 59 -2.00 -5.28 -9.65
C VAL A 59 -0.83 -6.15 -10.15
N SER A 60 0.32 -6.10 -9.48
CA SER A 60 1.50 -6.88 -9.86
C SER A 60 1.34 -8.40 -9.74
N GLN A 61 0.32 -8.86 -9.01
CA GLN A 61 0.03 -10.28 -8.79
C GLN A 61 -1.03 -10.83 -9.76
N ILE A 62 -1.62 -9.97 -10.59
CA ILE A 62 -2.59 -10.40 -11.61
C ILE A 62 -1.89 -11.28 -12.64
N ARG A 63 -2.55 -12.38 -13.01
CA ARG A 63 -2.03 -13.31 -14.01
C ARG A 63 -1.82 -12.61 -15.34
N THR A 64 -0.67 -12.85 -15.96
CA THR A 64 -0.31 -12.32 -17.29
C THR A 64 -0.09 -13.44 -18.30
N VAL A 65 -0.18 -13.08 -19.59
CA VAL A 65 0.30 -13.88 -20.72
C VAL A 65 1.13 -12.93 -21.58
N ASN A 66 2.43 -13.21 -21.76
CA ASN A 66 3.38 -12.32 -22.44
C ASN A 66 3.34 -10.88 -21.87
N ASP A 67 3.40 -10.77 -20.54
CA ASP A 67 3.36 -9.50 -19.79
C ASP A 67 2.06 -8.67 -19.95
N ILE A 68 1.04 -9.23 -20.60
CA ILE A 68 -0.28 -8.62 -20.72
C ILE A 68 -1.20 -9.24 -19.66
N PRO A 69 -1.81 -8.44 -18.76
CA PRO A 69 -2.81 -8.92 -17.81
C PRO A 69 -3.95 -9.67 -18.51
N VAL A 70 -4.30 -10.85 -18.00
CA VAL A 70 -5.45 -11.62 -18.48
C VAL A 70 -6.75 -10.85 -18.24
N GLU A 71 -6.84 -10.18 -17.10
CA GLU A 71 -7.92 -9.27 -16.75
C GLU A 71 -7.53 -7.85 -17.14
N LYS A 72 -8.46 -7.10 -17.73
CA LYS A 72 -8.23 -5.71 -18.11
C LYS A 72 -8.15 -4.82 -16.87
N ILE A 73 -7.13 -3.98 -16.80
CA ILE A 73 -6.87 -3.05 -15.70
C ILE A 73 -7.00 -1.63 -16.25
N TYR A 74 -7.78 -0.80 -15.56
CA TYR A 74 -8.07 0.57 -15.98
C TYR A 74 -7.81 1.55 -14.83
N ILE A 75 -7.26 2.72 -15.17
CA ILE A 75 -7.35 3.91 -14.32
C ILE A 75 -8.74 4.50 -14.56
N ILE A 76 -9.65 4.27 -13.62
CA ILE A 76 -11.05 4.70 -13.75
C ILE A 76 -11.25 6.19 -13.46
N ASP A 77 -10.37 6.78 -12.67
CA ASP A 77 -10.37 8.19 -12.30
C ASP A 77 -8.95 8.64 -11.93
N CYS A 78 -8.64 9.92 -12.12
CA CYS A 78 -7.36 10.53 -11.79
C CYS A 78 -7.48 12.04 -11.63
N GLY A 79 -6.59 12.63 -10.82
CA GLY A 79 -6.56 14.08 -10.61
C GLY A 79 -5.37 14.51 -9.78
N GLU A 80 -5.34 15.79 -9.43
CA GLU A 80 -4.33 16.40 -8.58
C GLU A 80 -4.92 16.68 -7.19
N LEU A 81 -4.27 16.15 -6.15
CA LEU A 81 -4.54 16.53 -4.76
C LEU A 81 -3.74 17.77 -4.41
N LYS A 82 -4.43 18.84 -4.00
CA LYS A 82 -3.82 20.07 -3.48
C LYS A 82 -3.38 19.84 -2.03
N GLY A 83 -2.39 20.62 -1.58
CA GLY A 83 -1.55 20.26 -0.42
C GLY A 83 -2.26 19.89 0.88
N ASP A 84 -3.38 20.52 1.22
CA ASP A 84 -4.13 20.28 2.46
C ASP A 84 -5.37 19.37 2.29
N GLN A 85 -5.60 18.86 1.08
CA GLN A 85 -6.75 18.00 0.80
C GLN A 85 -6.59 16.64 1.47
N ASN A 86 -7.73 16.08 1.90
CA ASN A 86 -7.77 14.73 2.43
C ASN A 86 -7.45 13.73 1.30
N TRP A 87 -6.64 12.71 1.61
CA TRP A 87 -6.36 11.58 0.72
C TRP A 87 -7.62 10.81 0.32
N GLY A 88 -8.70 10.91 1.11
CA GLY A 88 -10.00 10.32 0.77
C GLY A 88 -9.96 8.79 0.69
N MET A 89 -9.09 8.15 1.47
CA MET A 89 -8.89 6.71 1.42
C MET A 89 -9.72 5.95 2.45
N GLU A 90 -10.24 6.63 3.46
CA GLU A 90 -11.15 6.04 4.42
C GLU A 90 -12.48 5.67 3.76
N GLU A 91 -13.05 4.56 4.18
CA GLU A 91 -14.38 4.14 3.73
C GLU A 91 -15.44 5.12 4.24
N ASN A 92 -16.46 5.36 3.40
CA ASN A 92 -17.61 6.17 3.75
C ASN A 92 -18.89 5.53 3.19
N ASP A 93 -19.11 4.28 3.57
CA ASP A 93 -20.22 3.46 3.07
C ASP A 93 -21.38 3.34 4.07
N GLY A 94 -21.34 4.12 5.14
CA GLY A 94 -22.33 4.14 6.21
C GLY A 94 -22.15 3.05 7.27
N THR A 95 -21.10 2.23 7.18
CA THR A 95 -20.75 1.26 8.23
C THR A 95 -19.71 1.83 9.21
N ASP A 96 -19.47 1.11 10.32
CA ASP A 96 -18.42 1.46 11.29
C ASP A 96 -16.99 1.23 10.77
N ASP A 97 -16.85 0.61 9.60
CA ASP A 97 -15.57 0.55 8.90
C ASP A 97 -15.28 1.90 8.26
N VAL A 98 -14.40 2.67 8.91
CA VAL A 98 -13.90 3.98 8.45
C VAL A 98 -12.40 3.94 8.19
N PHE A 99 -11.84 2.74 8.01
CA PHE A 99 -10.40 2.54 7.92
C PHE A 99 -9.94 2.49 6.46
N THR A 100 -8.67 2.78 6.20
CA THR A 100 -8.11 2.67 4.85
C THR A 100 -8.15 1.23 4.33
N PRO A 101 -8.25 0.99 3.01
CA PRO A 101 -8.28 -0.38 2.47
C PRO A 101 -7.04 -1.22 2.82
N TRP A 102 -5.87 -0.59 2.94
CA TRP A 102 -4.63 -1.19 3.43
C TRP A 102 -4.22 -0.57 4.78
N PRO A 103 -3.80 -1.38 5.77
CA PRO A 103 -3.44 -0.88 7.09
C PRO A 103 -2.14 -0.07 7.09
N GLU A 104 -1.21 -0.30 6.17
CA GLU A 104 0.03 0.48 6.02
C GLU A 104 -0.24 1.95 5.68
N ASP A 105 -1.37 2.21 5.05
CA ASP A 105 -1.80 3.55 4.68
C ASP A 105 -2.54 4.29 5.81
N TRP A 106 -2.94 3.56 6.86
CA TRP A 106 -3.71 4.12 7.96
C TRP A 106 -2.84 4.98 8.88
N ASN A 107 -3.19 6.26 9.02
CA ASN A 107 -2.50 7.15 9.95
C ASN A 107 -3.04 7.03 11.39
N TYR A 108 -2.83 5.85 11.99
CA TYR A 108 -3.31 5.56 13.35
C TYR A 108 -2.71 6.47 14.43
N SER A 109 -1.52 7.06 14.18
CA SER A 109 -0.83 7.92 15.16
C SER A 109 -1.63 9.17 15.57
N ARG A 110 -2.60 9.58 14.73
CA ARG A 110 -3.55 10.66 15.05
C ARG A 110 -4.55 10.29 16.15
N HIS A 111 -4.77 9.01 16.38
CA HIS A 111 -5.81 8.51 17.29
C HIS A 111 -5.23 7.80 18.51
N ILE A 112 -4.07 7.16 18.36
CA ILE A 112 -3.43 6.36 19.40
C ILE A 112 -1.91 6.52 19.38
N LYS A 113 -1.30 6.54 20.56
CA LYS A 113 0.17 6.62 20.71
C LYS A 113 0.86 5.30 20.41
N GLN A 114 0.20 4.18 20.71
CA GLN A 114 0.70 2.84 20.50
C GLN A 114 -0.45 1.92 20.07
N LEU A 115 -0.14 0.96 19.18
CA LEU A 115 -1.07 -0.08 18.78
C LEU A 115 -1.20 -1.09 19.92
N ASP A 116 -2.32 -1.05 20.64
CA ASP A 116 -2.71 -2.10 21.58
C ASP A 116 -3.49 -3.20 20.84
N TYR A 117 -3.20 -4.46 21.18
CA TYR A 117 -3.88 -5.64 20.67
C TYR A 117 -5.40 -5.50 20.80
N LYS A 118 -5.88 -5.05 21.96
CA LYS A 118 -7.32 -4.87 22.21
C LYS A 118 -7.94 -3.90 21.21
N TYR A 119 -7.30 -2.76 20.98
CA TYR A 119 -7.77 -1.76 20.02
C TYR A 119 -7.76 -2.29 18.58
N MET A 120 -6.70 -3.01 18.19
CA MET A 120 -6.63 -3.60 16.86
C MET A 120 -7.70 -4.67 16.62
N MET A 121 -8.04 -5.46 17.64
CA MET A 121 -9.14 -6.40 17.55
C MET A 121 -10.49 -5.71 17.38
N GLU A 122 -10.72 -4.55 18.02
CA GLU A 122 -11.92 -3.74 17.78
C GLU A 122 -11.98 -3.19 16.35
N VAL A 123 -10.86 -2.72 15.80
CA VAL A 123 -10.75 -2.27 14.40
C VAL A 123 -11.10 -3.41 13.44
N ILE A 124 -10.48 -4.57 13.61
CA ILE A 124 -10.72 -5.76 12.78
C ILE A 124 -12.19 -6.20 12.91
N LYS A 125 -12.76 -6.15 14.13
CA LYS A 125 -14.16 -6.47 14.37
C LYS A 125 -15.08 -5.53 13.59
N LYS A 126 -14.85 -4.22 13.61
CA LYS A 126 -15.64 -3.24 12.83
C LYS A 126 -15.60 -3.54 11.33
N ILE A 127 -14.42 -3.83 10.78
CA ILE A 127 -14.27 -4.20 9.36
C ILE A 127 -15.03 -5.50 9.04
N LYS A 128 -14.90 -6.53 9.89
CA LYS A 128 -15.62 -7.80 9.72
C LYS A 128 -17.14 -7.62 9.84
N ASP A 129 -17.60 -6.81 10.79
CA ASP A 129 -19.03 -6.53 10.99
C ASP A 129 -19.61 -5.72 9.82
N SER A 130 -18.83 -4.83 9.19
CA SER A 130 -19.17 -4.22 7.89
C SER A 130 -19.34 -5.28 6.78
N GLY A 131 -18.48 -6.30 6.76
CA GLY A 131 -18.69 -7.47 5.88
C GLY A 131 -20.01 -8.19 6.13
N ASN A 132 -20.38 -8.40 7.40
CA ASN A 132 -21.67 -9.00 7.77
C ASN A 132 -22.87 -8.14 7.33
N TYR A 133 -22.76 -6.81 7.44
CA TYR A 133 -23.76 -5.87 6.97
C TYR A 133 -24.07 -6.06 5.48
N TYR A 134 -23.06 -6.19 4.62
CA TYR A 134 -23.24 -6.47 3.20
C TYR A 134 -23.73 -7.90 2.93
N PHE A 135 -23.23 -8.87 3.70
CA PHE A 135 -23.60 -10.26 3.53
C PHE A 135 -25.09 -10.49 3.78
N LEU A 136 -25.64 -9.91 4.86
CA LEU A 136 -27.08 -9.99 5.19
C LEU A 136 -27.96 -9.37 4.10
N ARG A 137 -27.42 -8.42 3.33
CA ARG A 137 -28.08 -7.78 2.19
C ARG A 137 -27.85 -8.51 0.86
N LYS A 138 -27.22 -9.69 0.88
CA LYS A 138 -26.84 -10.48 -0.30
C LYS A 138 -25.86 -9.78 -1.25
N ASN A 139 -25.20 -8.71 -0.79
CA ASN A 139 -24.10 -8.09 -1.52
C ASN A 139 -22.80 -8.82 -1.20
N TYR A 140 -22.60 -9.96 -1.85
CA TYR A 140 -21.48 -10.86 -1.56
C TYR A 140 -20.13 -10.32 -2.04
N VAL A 141 -20.12 -9.45 -3.05
CA VAL A 141 -18.89 -8.83 -3.57
C VAL A 141 -18.30 -7.91 -2.51
N ASP A 142 -19.09 -6.98 -1.97
CA ASP A 142 -18.61 -6.06 -0.95
C ASP A 142 -18.38 -6.75 0.40
N ALA A 143 -19.21 -7.74 0.76
CA ALA A 143 -18.94 -8.59 1.92
C ALA A 143 -17.55 -9.26 1.81
N GLY A 144 -17.24 -9.88 0.66
CA GLY A 144 -15.96 -10.50 0.39
C GLY A 144 -14.79 -9.53 0.46
N ARG A 145 -14.95 -8.30 -0.08
CA ARG A 145 -13.94 -7.22 0.03
C ARG A 145 -13.67 -6.85 1.49
N LYS A 146 -14.71 -6.66 2.30
CA LYS A 146 -14.57 -6.34 3.73
C LYS A 146 -13.92 -7.48 4.52
N TYR A 147 -14.28 -8.74 4.27
CA TYR A 147 -13.63 -9.88 4.93
C TYR A 147 -12.15 -10.02 4.56
N LYS A 148 -11.81 -9.82 3.27
CA LYS A 148 -10.41 -9.77 2.83
C LYS A 148 -9.65 -8.63 3.52
N LYS A 149 -10.26 -7.45 3.63
CA LYS A 149 -9.71 -6.30 4.36
C LYS A 149 -9.47 -6.62 5.84
N ALA A 150 -10.43 -7.24 6.52
CA ALA A 150 -10.26 -7.66 7.93
C ALA A 150 -9.08 -8.62 8.09
N LEU A 151 -8.92 -9.58 7.17
CA LEU A 151 -7.77 -10.49 7.16
C LEU A 151 -6.45 -9.76 6.89
N ARG A 152 -6.42 -8.75 6.01
CA ARG A 152 -5.24 -7.90 5.80
C ARG A 152 -4.83 -7.20 7.09
N TYR A 153 -5.77 -6.57 7.78
CA TYR A 153 -5.53 -5.90 9.07
C TYR A 153 -5.03 -6.85 10.15
N TYR A 154 -5.61 -8.05 10.23
CA TYR A 154 -5.16 -9.08 11.18
C TYR A 154 -3.72 -9.53 10.91
N LYS A 155 -3.37 -9.81 9.65
CA LYS A 155 -2.01 -10.19 9.25
C LYS A 155 -1.01 -9.07 9.56
N TRP A 156 -1.37 -7.84 9.27
CA TRP A 156 -0.55 -6.66 9.58
C TRP A 156 -0.32 -6.48 11.08
N MET A 157 -1.37 -6.65 11.90
CA MET A 157 -1.27 -6.62 13.36
C MET A 157 -0.27 -7.66 13.88
N ILE A 158 -0.42 -8.93 13.48
CA ILE A 158 0.47 -10.00 13.94
C ILE A 158 1.93 -9.69 13.58
N LYS A 159 2.18 -9.30 12.33
CA LYS A 159 3.52 -8.95 11.87
C LYS A 159 4.12 -7.80 12.66
N THR A 160 3.32 -6.78 12.96
CA THR A 160 3.78 -5.59 13.70
C THR A 160 4.11 -5.92 15.15
N ILE A 161 3.30 -6.74 15.81
CA ILE A 161 3.54 -7.20 17.19
C ILE A 161 4.77 -8.13 17.26
N ASP A 162 4.92 -9.03 16.31
CA ASP A 162 6.09 -9.94 16.25
C ASP A 162 7.40 -9.16 16.06
N ILE A 163 7.38 -8.13 15.20
CA ILE A 163 8.52 -7.21 15.03
C ILE A 163 8.80 -6.42 16.31
N SER A 164 7.78 -5.90 17.01
CA SER A 164 8.01 -5.16 18.25
C SER A 164 8.66 -6.04 19.32
N ASN A 165 8.17 -7.28 19.49
CA ASN A 165 8.74 -8.24 20.44
C ASN A 165 10.19 -8.61 20.08
N SER A 166 10.47 -8.80 18.78
CA SER A 166 11.82 -9.09 18.29
C SER A 166 12.79 -7.93 18.53
N ASN A 167 12.36 -6.69 18.31
CA ASN A 167 13.18 -5.50 18.56
C ASN A 167 13.44 -5.28 20.06
N GLU A 168 12.45 -5.53 20.92
CA GLU A 168 12.61 -5.46 22.38
C GLU A 168 13.63 -6.50 22.88
N LEU A 169 13.56 -7.74 22.36
CA LEU A 169 14.54 -8.78 22.64
C LEU A 169 15.95 -8.36 22.20
N MET A 170 16.11 -7.78 21.00
CA MET A 170 17.41 -7.30 20.51
C MET A 170 17.98 -6.11 21.32
N MET A 171 17.13 -5.24 21.85
CA MET A 171 17.56 -4.15 22.73
C MET A 171 18.08 -4.68 24.07
N ASN A 172 17.38 -5.65 24.66
CA ASN A 172 17.77 -6.27 25.94
C ASN A 172 19.08 -7.06 25.82
N ILE A 173 19.31 -7.76 24.70
CA ILE A 173 20.60 -8.43 24.46
C ILE A 173 21.76 -7.45 24.36
N LYS A 174 21.56 -6.27 23.74
CA LYS A 174 22.59 -5.23 23.63
C LYS A 174 22.89 -4.56 24.97
N SER A 175 21.91 -4.39 25.86
CA SER A 175 22.16 -3.88 27.21
C SER A 175 22.96 -4.88 28.06
N ASP A 176 22.69 -6.19 27.90
CA ASP A 176 23.36 -7.23 28.67
C ASP A 176 24.79 -7.53 28.16
N SER A 177 25.13 -7.09 26.95
CA SER A 177 26.46 -7.26 26.34
C SER A 177 27.45 -6.12 26.68
N ILE A 178 27.03 -5.12 27.48
CA ILE A 178 27.83 -3.93 27.84
C ILE A 178 28.21 -3.91 29.33
N THR A 179 27.82 -4.92 30.12
CA THR A 179 28.29 -5.15 31.49
C THR A 179 29.30 -6.29 31.55
#